data_AF-A0AAW1GY69-F1
#
_entry.id   AF-A0AAW1GY69-F1
#
_cell.length_a   1.000
_cell.length_b   1.000
_cell.length_c   1.000
_cell.angle_alpha   90.00
_cell.angle_beta   90.00
_cell.angle_gamma   90.00
#
_symmetry.space_group_name_H-M   'P 1'
#
loop_
_entity.id
_entity.type
_entity.pdbx_description
1 polymer ?
#
loop_
_entity_poly.entity_id
_entity_poly.type
_entity_poly.pdbx_seq_one_letter_code
_entity_poly.pdbx_strand_id
1 'polypeptide(L)'
;MTVLYMLTRRVTTGTKVLRTITLQLQRLTSFCTYRRGDSLKEAASTTYSQVFAPYHGWAIRKVVVAGMYALPTKPQLLRKLNEDENSAKIYMQSYMTSVDAVVAHVDKLFLFKDLGIDCT
;
A
#
# COMPACT_ATOMS: atom_id res chain seq x y z
N MET A 1 35.70 5.16 -17.28
CA MET A 1 35.24 4.83 -15.91
C MET A 1 33.70 4.85 -15.77
N THR A 2 32.93 4.54 -16.83
CA THR A 2 31.44 4.66 -16.78
C THR A 2 30.73 3.39 -17.25
N VAL A 3 31.39 2.50 -18.00
CA VAL A 3 30.77 1.30 -18.58
C VAL A 3 30.75 0.11 -17.60
N LEU A 4 31.66 0.08 -16.61
CA LEU A 4 31.72 -1.00 -15.61
C LEU A 4 30.65 -0.89 -14.51
N TYR A 5 30.09 0.31 -14.26
CA TYR A 5 29.07 0.51 -13.21
C TYR A 5 27.67 0.04 -13.62
N MET A 6 27.40 -0.07 -14.92
CA MET A 6 26.12 -0.53 -15.46
C MET A 6 25.98 -2.07 -15.47
N LEU A 7 27.06 -2.82 -15.27
CA LEU A 7 27.10 -4.27 -15.50
C LEU A 7 26.96 -5.15 -14.24
N THR A 8 26.80 -4.58 -13.04
CA THR A 8 26.76 -5.38 -11.78
C THR A 8 25.51 -5.26 -10.92
N ARG A 9 24.46 -4.51 -11.30
CA ARG A 9 23.21 -4.47 -10.51
C ARG A 9 22.09 -5.30 -11.10
N ARG A 10 22.16 -6.62 -10.88
CA ARG A 10 20.95 -7.47 -11.00
C ARG A 10 20.05 -7.24 -9.80
N VAL A 11 19.02 -6.41 -9.98
CA VAL A 11 17.82 -6.46 -9.11
C VAL A 11 17.18 -7.83 -9.35
N THR A 12 17.29 -8.73 -8.37
CA THR A 12 16.77 -10.08 -8.47
C THR A 12 15.24 -10.07 -8.36
N THR A 13 14.59 -11.11 -8.86
CA THR A 13 13.14 -11.29 -8.69
C THR A 13 12.72 -11.17 -7.22
N GLY A 14 13.55 -11.66 -6.29
CA GLY A 14 13.30 -11.53 -4.84
C GLY A 14 13.29 -10.09 -4.32
N THR A 15 14.15 -9.20 -4.83
CA THR A 15 14.15 -7.78 -4.43
C THR A 15 12.94 -7.05 -4.98
N LYS A 16 12.50 -7.38 -6.20
CA LYS A 16 11.27 -6.83 -6.81
C LYS A 16 10.02 -7.28 -6.06
N VAL A 17 9.95 -8.55 -5.66
CA VAL A 17 8.83 -9.11 -4.88
C VAL A 17 8.77 -8.45 -3.50
N LEU A 18 9.91 -8.37 -2.79
CA LEU A 18 9.97 -7.71 -1.48
C LEU A 18 9.50 -6.25 -1.57
N ARG A 19 9.98 -5.49 -2.55
CA ARG A 19 9.56 -4.10 -2.74
C ARG A 19 8.07 -3.99 -3.04
N THR A 20 7.55 -4.88 -3.89
CA THR A 20 6.12 -4.89 -4.22
C THR A 20 5.28 -5.14 -2.98
N ILE A 21 5.66 -6.09 -2.12
CA ILE A 21 4.97 -6.39 -0.86
C ILE A 21 5.02 -5.18 0.10
N THR A 22 6.19 -4.57 0.28
CA THR A 22 6.34 -3.39 1.15
C THR A 22 5.50 -2.21 0.67
N LEU A 23 5.45 -1.99 -0.65
CA LEU A 23 4.58 -0.97 -1.24
C LEU A 23 3.12 -1.27 -0.93
N GLN A 24 2.64 -2.50 -1.16
CA GLN A 24 1.25 -2.91 -0.88
C GLN A 24 0.86 -2.70 0.59
N LEU A 25 1.76 -3.00 1.53
CA LEU A 25 1.57 -2.72 2.96
C LEU A 25 1.43 -1.22 3.24
N GLN A 26 2.28 -0.39 2.63
CA GLN A 26 2.20 1.07 2.74
C GLN A 26 0.92 1.64 2.09
N ARG A 27 0.37 1.00 1.05
CA ARG A 27 -0.91 1.44 0.44
C ARG A 27 -2.09 1.12 1.37
N LEU A 28 -2.02 0.03 2.12
CA LEU A 28 -3.03 -0.35 3.12
C LEU A 28 -3.03 0.60 4.32
N THR A 29 -1.87 1.12 4.75
CA THR A 29 -1.82 2.12 5.83
C THR A 29 -2.44 3.45 5.42
N SER A 30 -2.21 3.93 4.19
CA SER A 30 -2.91 5.13 3.66
C SER A 30 -4.44 4.94 3.65
N PHE A 31 -4.93 3.75 3.30
CA PHE A 31 -6.37 3.43 3.37
C PHE A 31 -6.92 3.51 4.80
N CYS A 32 -6.19 2.94 5.77
CA CYS A 32 -6.58 2.98 7.17
C CYS A 32 -6.57 4.41 7.75
N THR A 33 -5.68 5.29 7.28
CA THR A 33 -5.64 6.70 7.74
C THR A 33 -6.88 7.50 7.32
N TYR A 34 -7.38 7.28 6.10
CA TYR A 34 -8.52 8.02 5.55
C TYR A 34 -9.87 7.48 6.06
N ARG A 35 -9.91 6.27 6.62
CA ARG A 35 -11.09 5.67 7.24
C ARG A 35 -11.60 6.43 8.49
N ARG A 36 -11.00 7.55 8.85
CA ARG A 36 -11.48 8.42 9.94
C ARG A 36 -12.84 9.09 9.63
N GLY A 37 -13.29 9.06 8.38
CA GLY A 37 -14.66 9.42 7.96
C GLY A 37 -15.56 8.20 7.69
N ASP A 38 -16.88 8.40 7.70
CA ASP A 38 -17.89 7.33 7.74
C ASP A 38 -18.03 6.48 6.46
N SER A 39 -17.47 6.92 5.33
CA SER A 39 -17.62 6.24 4.03
C SER A 39 -16.37 5.45 3.63
N LEU A 40 -16.49 4.12 3.60
CA LEU A 40 -15.45 3.23 3.06
C LEU A 40 -15.15 3.48 1.58
N LYS A 41 -16.17 3.89 0.82
CA LYS A 41 -16.02 4.22 -0.61
C LYS A 41 -15.11 5.42 -0.80
N GLU A 42 -15.31 6.48 -0.02
CA GLU A 42 -14.46 7.68 -0.04
C GLU A 42 -13.01 7.31 0.30
N ALA A 43 -12.81 6.54 1.38
CA ALA A 43 -11.47 6.08 1.78
C ALA A 43 -10.77 5.24 0.73
N ALA A 44 -11.48 4.28 0.13
CA ALA A 44 -10.93 3.43 -0.91
C ALA A 44 -10.63 4.23 -2.18
N SER A 45 -11.51 5.17 -2.56
CA SER A 45 -11.37 5.98 -3.76
C SER A 45 -10.19 6.96 -3.66
N THR A 46 -10.06 7.66 -2.53
CA THR A 46 -8.94 8.59 -2.31
C THR A 46 -7.61 7.85 -2.29
N THR A 47 -7.52 6.75 -1.55
CA THR A 47 -6.29 5.95 -1.49
C THR A 47 -5.93 5.36 -2.84
N TYR A 48 -6.91 4.83 -3.58
CA TYR A 48 -6.68 4.32 -4.92
C TYR A 48 -6.13 5.41 -5.84
N SER A 49 -6.73 6.60 -5.81
CA SER A 49 -6.34 7.73 -6.66
C SER A 49 -4.92 8.19 -6.39
N GLN A 50 -4.52 8.26 -5.11
CA GLN A 50 -3.18 8.71 -4.73
C GLN A 50 -2.11 7.66 -4.98
N VAL A 51 -2.40 6.38 -4.72
CA VAL A 51 -1.36 5.36 -4.59
C VAL A 51 -1.32 4.39 -5.77
N PHE A 52 -2.47 4.00 -6.31
CA PHE A 52 -2.57 2.94 -7.32
C PHE A 52 -2.84 3.46 -8.71
N ALA A 53 -3.65 4.52 -8.84
CA ALA A 53 -4.02 5.07 -10.13
C ALA A 53 -2.81 5.41 -11.02
N PRO A 54 -1.71 6.02 -10.52
CA PRO A 54 -0.55 6.33 -11.35
C PRO A 54 0.03 5.12 -12.10
N TYR A 55 -0.08 3.92 -11.53
CA TYR A 55 0.50 2.68 -12.07
C TYR A 55 -0.49 1.82 -12.87
N HIS A 56 -1.76 2.23 -12.94
CA HIS A 56 -2.81 1.48 -13.64
C HIS A 56 -3.21 2.19 -14.92
N GLY A 57 -3.28 1.43 -16.02
CA GLY A 57 -3.84 1.90 -17.28
C GLY A 57 -5.33 2.22 -17.18
N TRP A 58 -5.86 2.93 -18.19
CA TRP A 58 -7.24 3.43 -18.21
C TRP A 58 -8.28 2.35 -17.90
N ALA A 59 -8.17 1.17 -18.52
CA ALA A 59 -9.11 0.07 -18.32
C ALA A 59 -9.18 -0.40 -16.86
N ILE A 60 -8.01 -0.56 -16.20
CA ILE A 60 -7.94 -0.99 -14.80
C ILE A 60 -8.51 0.07 -13.86
N ARG A 61 -8.26 1.36 -14.12
CA ARG A 61 -8.87 2.45 -13.34
C ARG A 61 -10.40 2.40 -13.39
N LYS A 62 -10.97 2.15 -14.57
CA LYS A 62 -12.43 2.05 -14.75
C LYS A 62 -13.01 0.84 -14.01
N VAL A 63 -12.36 -0.32 -14.09
CA VAL A 63 -12.79 -1.52 -13.36
C VAL A 63 -12.75 -1.29 -11.85
N VAL A 64 -11.71 -0.62 -11.34
CA VAL A 64 -11.62 -0.31 -9.90
C VAL A 64 -12.74 0.64 -9.47
N VAL A 65 -13.01 1.71 -10.22
CA VAL A 65 -14.13 2.62 -9.91
C VAL A 65 -15.47 1.88 -9.89
N ALA A 66 -15.71 0.96 -10.83
CA ALA A 66 -16.91 0.12 -10.80
C ALA A 66 -16.94 -0.79 -9.57
N GLY A 67 -15.80 -1.41 -9.22
CA GLY A 67 -15.66 -2.26 -8.04
C GLY A 67 -15.92 -1.54 -6.72
N MET A 68 -15.68 -0.22 -6.63
CA MET A 68 -15.97 0.57 -5.42
C MET A 68 -17.45 0.56 -5.04
N TYR A 69 -18.37 0.33 -5.99
CA TYR A 69 -19.80 0.20 -5.71
C TYR A 69 -20.17 -1.13 -5.05
N ALA A 70 -19.30 -2.13 -5.12
CA ALA A 70 -19.46 -3.43 -4.47
C ALA A 70 -18.82 -3.48 -3.07
N LEU A 71 -18.26 -2.37 -2.57
CA LEU A 71 -17.69 -2.33 -1.24
C LEU A 71 -18.77 -2.55 -0.16
N PRO A 72 -18.44 -3.30 0.91
CA PRO A 72 -19.33 -3.43 2.04
C PRO A 72 -19.51 -2.08 2.75
N THR A 73 -20.59 -1.94 3.52
CA THR A 73 -20.72 -0.84 4.47
C THR A 73 -19.76 -1.01 5.66
N LYS A 74 -19.48 0.07 6.41
CA LYS A 74 -18.62 0.01 7.61
C LYS A 74 -19.08 -1.07 8.60
N PRO A 75 -20.37 -1.20 8.97
CA PRO A 75 -20.84 -2.28 9.84
C PRO A 75 -20.67 -3.69 9.25
N GLN A 76 -20.88 -3.86 7.94
CA GLN A 76 -20.68 -5.14 7.28
C GLN A 76 -19.22 -5.57 7.29
N LEU A 77 -18.31 -4.62 7.09
CA LEU A 77 -16.87 -4.87 7.14
C LEU A 77 -16.42 -5.22 8.57
N LEU A 78 -16.85 -4.47 9.58
CA LEU A 78 -16.53 -4.76 10.98
C LEU A 78 -17.01 -6.15 11.41
N ARG A 79 -18.23 -6.53 10.98
CA ARG A 79 -18.74 -7.90 11.19
C ARG A 79 -17.90 -8.97 10.51
N LYS A 80 -17.42 -8.72 9.30
CA LYS A 80 -16.49 -9.64 8.59
C LYS A 80 -15.14 -9.76 9.29
N LEU A 81 -14.71 -8.71 9.99
CA LEU A 81 -13.48 -8.70 10.80
C LEU A 81 -13.70 -9.28 12.21
N ASN A 82 -14.96 -9.51 12.61
CA ASN A 82 -15.33 -9.87 13.98
C ASN A 82 -14.86 -8.84 15.02
N GLU A 83 -14.96 -7.56 14.67
CA GLU A 83 -14.53 -6.44 15.51
C GLU A 83 -15.67 -5.43 15.72
N ASP A 84 -15.60 -4.67 16.81
CA ASP A 84 -16.37 -3.44 17.00
C ASP A 84 -15.56 -2.20 16.58
N GLU A 85 -16.15 -1.01 16.68
CA GLU A 85 -15.45 0.21 16.26
C GLU A 85 -14.19 0.52 17.08
N ASN A 86 -14.21 0.24 18.38
CA ASN A 86 -13.11 0.53 19.29
C ASN A 86 -11.96 -0.46 19.06
N SER A 87 -12.26 -1.76 19.01
CA SER A 87 -11.25 -2.79 18.79
C SER A 87 -10.62 -2.67 17.40
N ALA A 88 -11.43 -2.46 16.36
CA ALA A 88 -10.95 -2.27 15.00
C ALA A 88 -10.02 -1.04 14.89
N LYS A 89 -10.35 0.06 15.57
CA LYS A 89 -9.50 1.26 15.59
C LYS A 89 -8.15 0.98 16.25
N ILE A 90 -8.14 0.30 17.41
CA ILE A 90 -6.91 -0.06 18.12
C ILE A 90 -6.03 -0.96 17.24
N TYR A 91 -6.61 -2.01 16.65
CA TYR A 91 -5.86 -2.93 15.80
C TYR A 91 -5.37 -2.27 14.51
N MET A 92 -6.16 -1.39 13.88
CA MET A 92 -5.70 -0.63 12.71
C MET A 92 -4.53 0.30 13.04
N GLN A 93 -4.55 0.97 14.20
CA GLN A 93 -3.45 1.82 14.64
C GLN A 93 -2.18 1.01 14.96
N SER A 94 -2.34 -0.15 15.61
CA SER A 94 -1.24 -1.08 15.87
C SER A 94 -0.62 -1.61 14.58
N TYR A 95 -1.46 -1.99 13.62
CA TYR A 95 -1.03 -2.39 12.27
C TYR A 95 -0.23 -1.29 11.58
N MET A 96 -0.75 -0.05 11.57
CA MET A 96 -0.07 1.08 10.94
C MET A 96 1.32 1.33 11.54
N THR A 97 1.41 1.38 12.88
CA THR A 97 2.69 1.56 13.59
C THR A 97 3.68 0.45 13.25
N SER A 98 3.20 -0.79 13.17
CA SER A 98 4.04 -1.95 12.84
C SER A 98 4.54 -1.92 11.39
N VAL A 99 3.68 -1.54 10.45
CA VAL A 99 4.04 -1.41 9.04
C VAL A 99 5.06 -0.30 8.83
N ASP A 100 4.91 0.86 9.50
CA ASP A 100 5.85 1.97 9.37
C ASP A 100 7.28 1.55 9.74
N ALA A 101 7.43 0.75 10.81
CA ALA A 101 8.73 0.21 11.22
C ALA A 101 9.33 -0.73 10.16
N VAL A 102 8.52 -1.60 9.56
CA VAL A 102 8.96 -2.54 8.51
C VAL A 102 9.34 -1.79 7.23
N VAL A 103 8.50 -0.86 6.78
CA VAL A 103 8.77 -0.02 5.60
C VAL A 103 10.07 0.75 5.78
N ALA A 104 10.26 1.43 6.92
CA ALA A 104 11.48 2.17 7.21
C ALA A 104 12.72 1.27 7.22
N HIS A 105 12.59 0.03 7.71
CA HIS A 105 13.69 -0.94 7.66
C HIS A 105 14.02 -1.35 6.22
N VAL A 106 13.01 -1.67 5.41
CA VAL A 106 13.20 -2.04 4.00
C VAL A 106 13.79 -0.88 3.19
N ASP A 107 13.30 0.35 3.38
CA ASP A 107 13.85 1.53 2.69
C ASP A 107 15.33 1.73 3.04
N LYS A 108 15.72 1.57 4.31
CA LYS A 108 17.14 1.59 4.72
C LYS A 108 17.95 0.52 3.99
N LEU A 109 17.44 -0.70 3.85
CA LEU A 109 18.12 -1.77 3.13
C LEU A 109 18.29 -1.45 1.63
N PHE A 110 17.28 -0.85 0.99
CA PHE A 110 17.33 -0.49 -0.42
C PHE A 110 18.28 0.67 -0.67
N LEU A 111 18.28 1.70 0.19
CA LEU A 111 19.23 2.81 0.12
C LEU A 111 20.67 2.34 0.39
N PHE A 112 20.88 1.49 1.41
CA PHE A 112 22.20 0.94 1.73
C PHE A 112 22.80 0.12 0.57
N LYS A 113 21.94 -0.59 -0.18
CA LYS A 113 22.35 -1.36 -1.37
C LYS A 113 22.32 -0.52 -2.66
N ASP A 114 21.99 0.77 -2.55
CA ASP A 114 21.87 1.72 -3.65
C ASP A 114 20.96 1.18 -4.79
N LEU A 115 19.83 0.59 -4.38
CA LEU A 115 18.81 0.04 -5.29
C LEU A 115 17.75 1.08 -5.68
N GLY A 116 17.79 2.26 -5.06
CA GLY A 116 16.73 3.27 -5.17
C GLY A 116 15.46 2.89 -4.42
N ILE A 117 14.67 3.90 -4.05
CA ILE A 117 13.34 3.74 -3.44
C ILE A 117 12.23 4.30 -4.34
N ASP A 118 12.62 5.08 -5.36
CA ASP A 118 11.74 5.67 -6.35
C ASP A 118 11.34 4.61 -7.37
N CYS A 119 10.12 4.13 -7.24
CA CYS A 119 9.53 3.21 -8.21
C CYS A 119 8.91 4.07 -9.32
N THR A 120 9.66 4.32 -10.41
CA THR A 120 9.04 4.67 -11.70
C THR A 120 8.61 3.42 -12.43
#